data_AF-A0A6A6WRT9-F1
#
_entry.id   AF-A0A6A6WRT9-F1
#
_cell.length_a   1.000
_cell.length_b   1.000
_cell.length_c   1.000
_cell.angle_alpha   90.00
_cell.angle_beta   90.00
_cell.angle_gamma   90.00
#
_symmetry.space_group_name_H-M   'P 1'
#
loop_
_entity.id
_entity.type
_entity.pdbx_description
1 polymer ?
#
loop_
_entity_poly.entity_id
_entity_poly.type
_entity_poly.pdbx_seq_one_letter_code
_entity_poly.pdbx_strand_id
1 'polypeptide(L)'
;CIDKSTSDELSTAINSMFRWYQRASRCYVYLSDVVVPEEVADAEAFWITWGEAFRRSRWFTRGYTLQEMLSPASVEFFSKDGKRLGSKFSLEWEIYEITKIPMRALRGQDLTGFSVEERMSWSANRTTTLKED
;
A
#
# COMPACT_ATOMS: atom_id res chain seq x y z
N CYS A 1 20.84 1.41 -5.76
CA CYS A 1 20.47 0.55 -6.90
C CYS A 1 20.70 -0.90 -6.51
N ILE A 2 19.74 -1.76 -6.82
CA ILE A 2 19.91 -3.22 -6.72
C ILE A 2 20.49 -3.69 -8.05
N ASP A 3 21.63 -4.37 -8.00
CA ASP A 3 22.16 -5.12 -9.15
C ASP A 3 21.39 -6.44 -9.24
N LYS A 4 20.95 -6.80 -10.45
CA LYS A 4 19.92 -7.84 -10.69
C LYS A 4 20.46 -9.02 -11.49
N SER A 5 21.78 -9.17 -11.55
CA SER A 5 22.45 -10.20 -12.35
C SER A 5 22.38 -11.60 -11.73
N THR A 6 22.00 -11.74 -10.45
CA THR A 6 21.91 -13.05 -9.77
C THR A 6 20.57 -13.29 -9.05
N SER A 7 20.10 -14.54 -9.04
CA SER A 7 18.86 -14.99 -8.38
C SER A 7 18.87 -14.76 -6.87
N ASP A 8 20.04 -14.94 -6.25
CA ASP A 8 20.21 -14.82 -4.80
C ASP A 8 20.19 -13.37 -4.32
N GLU A 9 20.65 -12.41 -5.13
CA GLU A 9 20.48 -10.98 -4.87
C GLU A 9 19.02 -10.57 -4.90
N LEU A 10 18.18 -11.17 -5.74
CA LEU A 10 16.76 -10.85 -5.80
C LEU A 10 16.04 -11.23 -4.50
N SER A 11 16.24 -12.46 -3.99
CA SER A 11 15.66 -12.89 -2.71
C SER A 11 16.24 -12.11 -1.53
N THR A 12 17.54 -11.79 -1.58
CA THR A 12 18.19 -10.94 -0.57
C THR A 12 17.65 -9.52 -0.61
N ALA A 13 17.42 -8.95 -1.79
CA ALA A 13 16.85 -7.62 -1.98
C ALA A 13 15.37 -7.55 -1.56
N ILE A 14 14.57 -8.57 -1.87
CA ILE A 14 13.16 -8.66 -1.42
C ILE A 14 13.09 -8.72 0.12
N ASN A 15 13.90 -9.59 0.74
CA ASN A 15 13.98 -9.66 2.20
C ASN A 15 14.56 -8.37 2.81
N SER A 16 15.44 -7.68 2.10
CA SER A 16 16.00 -6.39 2.53
C SER A 16 14.98 -5.27 2.41
N MET A 17 14.17 -5.23 1.35
CA MET A 17 13.12 -4.23 1.14
C MET A 17 12.03 -4.33 2.20
N PHE A 18 11.54 -5.54 2.49
CA PHE A 18 10.59 -5.72 3.58
C PHE A 18 11.18 -5.17 4.89
N ARG A 19 12.43 -5.49 5.22
CA ARG A 19 13.09 -4.97 6.43
C ARG A 19 13.32 -3.45 6.40
N TRP A 20 13.61 -2.87 5.24
CA TRP A 20 13.77 -1.43 5.09
C TRP A 20 12.46 -0.70 5.33
N TYR A 21 11.36 -1.18 4.75
CA TYR A 21 10.02 -0.67 5.00
C TYR A 21 9.61 -0.83 6.46
N GLN A 22 9.94 -1.98 7.08
CA GLN A 22 9.59 -2.25 8.47
C GLN A 22 10.27 -1.28 9.45
N ARG A 23 11.51 -0.89 9.13
CA ARG A 23 12.32 0.03 9.93
C ARG A 23 12.10 1.50 9.58
N ALA A 24 11.33 1.79 8.53
CA ALA A 24 10.99 3.16 8.17
C ALA A 24 10.08 3.78 9.24
N SER A 25 10.40 5.00 9.66
CA SER A 25 9.55 5.75 10.58
C SER A 25 8.21 6.15 9.93
N ARG A 26 8.25 6.47 8.63
CA ARG A 26 7.09 6.77 7.79
C ARG A 26 7.34 6.31 6.37
N CYS A 27 6.31 5.77 5.73
CA CYS A 27 6.28 5.48 4.31
C CYS A 27 5.29 6.42 3.63
N TYR A 28 5.67 6.98 2.48
CA TYR A 28 4.84 7.91 1.72
C TYR A 28 4.42 7.25 0.41
N VAL A 29 3.11 7.19 0.15
CA VAL A 29 2.55 6.63 -1.07
C VAL A 29 1.94 7.76 -1.89
N TYR A 30 2.51 8.01 -3.06
CA TYR A 30 2.02 8.98 -4.03
C TYR A 30 1.14 8.28 -5.07
N LEU A 31 -0.14 8.64 -5.11
CA LEU A 31 -1.13 8.07 -6.00
C LEU A 31 -1.32 8.97 -7.24
N SER A 32 -0.51 8.70 -8.27
CA SER A 32 -0.51 9.44 -9.54
C SER A 32 -1.85 9.47 -10.30
N ASP A 33 -2.77 8.58 -9.94
CA ASP A 33 -4.09 8.38 -10.55
C ASP A 33 -5.26 8.85 -9.69
N VAL A 34 -4.99 9.50 -8.56
CA VAL A 34 -6.01 10.09 -7.67
C VAL A 34 -5.88 11.61 -7.72
N VAL A 35 -6.92 12.31 -8.14
CA VAL A 35 -6.97 13.78 -8.24
C VAL A 35 -7.96 14.30 -7.20
N VAL A 36 -7.62 15.40 -6.54
CA VAL A 36 -8.46 16.04 -5.52
C VAL A 36 -8.74 17.48 -5.93
N PRO A 37 -10.00 17.84 -6.28
CA PRO A 37 -10.36 19.20 -6.67
C PRO A 37 -9.94 20.28 -5.65
N GLU A 38 -9.62 21.49 -6.10
CA GLU A 38 -9.21 22.60 -5.22
C GLU A 38 -10.34 23.16 -4.35
N GLU A 39 -11.58 23.06 -4.81
CA GLU A 39 -12.74 23.76 -4.21
C GLU A 39 -13.35 23.06 -2.98
N VAL A 40 -12.70 22.03 -2.45
CA VAL A 40 -13.28 21.24 -1.35
C VAL A 40 -12.95 21.87 -0.01
N ALA A 41 -13.83 22.76 0.46
CA ALA A 41 -13.73 23.42 1.77
C ALA A 41 -14.36 22.63 2.93
N ASP A 42 -15.22 21.65 2.62
CA ASP A 42 -15.92 20.83 3.62
C ASP A 42 -15.20 19.48 3.83
N ALA A 43 -14.92 19.16 5.09
CA ALA A 43 -14.27 17.92 5.51
C ALA A 43 -15.11 16.67 5.21
N GLU A 44 -16.45 16.76 5.25
CA GLU A 44 -17.34 15.63 4.97
C GLU A 44 -17.44 15.36 3.45
N ALA A 45 -17.44 16.42 2.65
CA ALA A 45 -17.36 16.33 1.18
C ALA A 45 -15.97 15.88 0.69
N PHE A 46 -14.93 16.06 1.49
CA PHE A 46 -13.55 15.73 1.13
C PHE A 46 -13.41 14.26 0.70
N TRP A 47 -13.82 13.30 1.52
CA TRP A 47 -13.74 11.89 1.13
C TRP A 47 -14.58 11.56 -0.11
N ILE A 48 -15.78 12.12 -0.22
CA ILE A 48 -16.69 11.87 -1.36
C ILE A 48 -16.02 12.25 -2.68
N THR A 49 -15.19 13.30 -2.69
CA THR A 49 -14.57 13.82 -3.92
C THR A 49 -13.49 12.90 -4.52
N TRP A 50 -12.79 12.09 -3.72
CA TRP A 50 -11.67 11.28 -4.19
C TRP A 50 -11.71 9.81 -3.77
N GLY A 51 -12.65 9.42 -2.91
CA GLY A 51 -12.73 8.07 -2.37
C GLY A 51 -12.93 6.99 -3.43
N GLU A 52 -13.69 7.27 -4.50
CA GLU A 52 -13.82 6.34 -5.62
C GLU A 52 -12.49 6.18 -6.39
N ALA A 53 -11.81 7.30 -6.68
CA ALA A 53 -10.52 7.28 -7.36
C ALA A 53 -9.46 6.53 -6.53
N PHE A 54 -9.45 6.73 -5.21
CA PHE A 54 -8.58 5.98 -4.29
C PHE A 54 -8.85 4.49 -4.38
N ARG A 55 -10.11 4.05 -4.29
CA ARG A 55 -10.48 2.62 -4.41
C ARG A 55 -10.05 1.99 -5.72
N ARG A 56 -10.02 2.77 -6.80
CA ARG A 56 -9.64 2.34 -8.14
C ARG A 56 -8.16 2.55 -8.47
N SER A 57 -7.37 3.07 -7.52
CA SER A 57 -5.96 3.35 -7.77
C SER A 57 -5.21 2.06 -8.11
N ARG A 58 -4.36 2.15 -9.15
CA ARG A 58 -3.49 1.07 -9.60
C ARG A 58 -2.51 0.62 -8.52
N TRP A 59 -2.23 1.45 -7.52
CA TRP A 59 -1.39 1.04 -6.39
C TRP A 59 -1.97 -0.21 -5.68
N PHE A 60 -3.30 -0.36 -5.65
CA PHE A 60 -3.96 -1.55 -5.09
C PHE A 60 -3.92 -2.80 -5.96
N THR A 61 -3.48 -2.72 -7.22
CA THR A 61 -3.38 -3.87 -8.13
C THR A 61 -1.93 -4.23 -8.48
N ARG A 62 -0.95 -3.40 -8.10
CA ARG A 62 0.48 -3.72 -8.27
C ARG A 62 0.91 -4.78 -7.26
N GLY A 63 1.77 -5.71 -7.69
CA GLY A 63 2.25 -6.80 -6.82
C GLY A 63 3.18 -6.35 -5.69
N TYR A 64 4.14 -5.46 -5.98
CA TYR A 64 5.15 -5.04 -5.00
C TYR A 64 4.62 -4.15 -3.87
N THR A 65 3.46 -3.51 -4.07
CA THR A 65 2.85 -2.61 -3.09
C THR A 65 2.27 -3.35 -1.87
N LEU A 66 2.16 -4.68 -1.94
CA LEU A 66 1.77 -5.49 -0.78
C LEU A 66 2.79 -5.39 0.35
N GLN A 67 4.09 -5.37 0.01
CA GLN A 67 5.15 -5.21 1.01
C GLN A 67 5.17 -3.79 1.58
N GLU A 68 4.95 -2.78 0.72
CA GLU A 68 4.81 -1.38 1.11
C GLU A 68 3.60 -1.15 2.04
N MET A 69 2.55 -1.95 1.91
CA MET A 69 1.37 -1.89 2.77
C MET A 69 1.60 -2.54 4.14
N LEU A 70 2.11 -3.77 4.13
CA LEU A 70 2.17 -4.62 5.33
C LEU A 70 3.38 -4.33 6.21
N SER A 71 4.50 -3.92 5.61
CA SER A 71 5.76 -3.84 6.33
C SER A 71 5.89 -2.58 7.22
N PRO A 72 5.64 -1.35 6.72
CA PRO A 72 5.80 -0.14 7.53
C PRO A 72 4.75 -0.03 8.64
N ALA A 73 5.17 0.51 9.78
CA ALA A 73 4.26 0.86 10.87
C ALA A 73 3.32 2.03 10.50
N SER A 74 3.79 2.97 9.67
CA SER A 74 3.02 4.14 9.23
C SER A 74 3.15 4.31 7.72
N VAL A 75 2.01 4.49 7.06
CA VAL A 75 1.91 4.80 5.62
C VAL A 75 0.98 6.00 5.46
N GLU A 76 1.43 7.02 4.74
CA GLU A 76 0.69 8.24 4.44
C GLU A 76 0.42 8.33 2.93
N PHE A 77 -0.83 8.52 2.56
CA PHE A 77 -1.28 8.57 1.17
C PHE A 77 -1.43 10.01 0.68
N PHE A 78 -0.94 10.26 -0.53
CA PHE A 78 -0.97 11.56 -1.19
C PHE A 78 -1.57 11.43 -2.59
N SER A 79 -2.37 12.41 -2.99
CA SER A 79 -2.92 12.51 -4.34
C SER A 79 -1.87 12.95 -5.36
N LYS A 80 -2.21 12.89 -6.64
CA LYS A 80 -1.45 13.45 -7.75
C LYS A 80 -1.11 14.93 -7.54
N ASP A 81 -2.02 15.67 -6.93
CA ASP A 81 -1.86 17.11 -6.66
C ASP A 81 -1.08 17.38 -5.37
N GLY A 82 -0.50 16.34 -4.75
CA GLY A 82 0.28 16.45 -3.51
C GLY A 82 -0.56 16.66 -2.25
N LYS A 83 -1.89 16.50 -2.32
CA LYS A 83 -2.78 16.64 -1.16
C LYS A 83 -2.75 15.36 -0.34
N ARG A 84 -2.65 15.50 0.98
CA ARG A 84 -2.73 14.37 1.90
C ARG A 84 -4.15 13.82 1.94
N LEU A 85 -4.30 12.54 1.62
CA LEU A 85 -5.57 11.82 1.61
C LEU A 85 -5.89 11.20 2.97
N GLY A 86 -4.85 10.72 3.66
CA GLY A 86 -4.98 10.07 4.95
C GLY A 86 -3.81 9.13 5.22
N SER A 87 -3.91 8.40 6.32
CA SER A 87 -2.95 7.37 6.72
C SER A 87 -3.55 5.97 6.52
N LYS A 88 -2.71 4.94 6.53
CA LYS A 88 -3.16 3.53 6.57
C LYS A 88 -4.12 3.26 7.72
N PHE A 89 -3.93 3.93 8.86
CA PHE A 89 -4.82 3.79 10.02
C PHE A 89 -6.18 4.47 9.79
N SER A 90 -6.18 5.71 9.31
CA SER A 90 -7.43 6.46 9.08
C SER A 90 -8.23 5.93 7.90
N LEU A 91 -7.61 5.17 6.99
CA LEU A 91 -8.23 4.58 5.80
C LEU A 91 -8.29 3.04 5.89
N GLU A 92 -8.16 2.46 7.08
CA GLU A 92 -8.01 1.02 7.26
C GLU A 92 -9.25 0.23 6.81
N TRP A 93 -10.44 0.82 6.94
CA TRP A 93 -11.69 0.22 6.50
C TRP A 93 -11.76 0.14 4.97
N GLU A 94 -11.40 1.23 4.30
CA GLU A 94 -11.35 1.32 2.86
C GLU A 94 -10.29 0.37 2.28
N ILE A 95 -9.11 0.33 2.90
CA ILE A 95 -8.03 -0.56 2.51
C ILE A 95 -8.46 -2.02 2.70
N TYR A 96 -9.12 -2.35 3.81
CA TYR A 96 -9.67 -3.69 4.02
C TYR A 96 -10.70 -4.03 2.94
N GLU A 97 -11.60 -3.12 2.58
CA GLU A 97 -12.61 -3.37 1.55
C GLU A 97 -12.00 -3.63 0.16
N ILE A 98 -10.93 -2.91 -0.20
CA ILE A 98 -10.24 -3.07 -1.48
C ILE A 98 -9.39 -4.35 -1.52
N THR A 99 -8.63 -4.61 -0.45
CA THR A 99 -7.56 -5.62 -0.44
C THR A 99 -7.91 -6.91 0.26
N LYS A 100 -8.96 -6.90 1.10
CA LYS A 100 -9.36 -7.95 2.03
C LYS A 100 -8.26 -8.36 3.02
N ILE A 101 -7.24 -7.52 3.19
CA ILE A 101 -6.22 -7.67 4.23
C ILE A 101 -6.83 -7.28 5.57
N PRO A 102 -6.89 -8.18 6.57
CA PRO A 102 -7.51 -7.87 7.86
C PRO A 102 -6.87 -6.64 8.53
N MET A 103 -7.68 -5.81 9.19
CA MET A 103 -7.19 -4.61 9.90
C MET A 103 -6.08 -4.92 10.90
N ARG A 104 -6.15 -6.10 11.57
CA ARG A 104 -5.08 -6.56 12.44
C ARG A 104 -3.71 -6.66 11.75
N ALA A 105 -3.67 -7.14 10.50
CA ALA A 105 -2.44 -7.17 9.71
C ALA A 105 -2.01 -5.75 9.30
N LEU A 106 -2.95 -4.89 8.90
CA LEU A 106 -2.67 -3.49 8.54
C LEU A 106 -2.06 -2.70 9.71
N ARG A 107 -2.52 -3.00 10.94
CA ARG A 107 -2.02 -2.42 12.20
C ARG A 107 -0.70 -3.03 12.69
N GLY A 108 -0.11 -3.98 11.95
CA GLY A 108 1.20 -4.54 12.26
C GLY A 108 1.19 -5.75 13.20
N GLN A 109 0.06 -6.46 13.34
CA GLN A 109 0.08 -7.77 14.00
C GLN A 109 1.05 -8.71 13.27
N ASP A 110 1.73 -9.57 14.03
CA ASP A 110 2.62 -10.58 13.47
C ASP A 110 1.90 -11.42 12.40
N LEU A 111 2.48 -11.45 11.20
CA LEU A 111 1.96 -12.15 10.03
C LEU A 111 1.99 -13.68 10.21
N THR A 112 2.77 -14.20 11.17
CA THR A 112 2.75 -15.64 11.52
C THR A 112 1.41 -16.08 12.13
N GLY A 113 0.63 -15.14 12.67
CA GLY A 113 -0.71 -15.38 13.21
C GLY A 113 -1.83 -15.47 12.16
N PHE A 114 -1.46 -15.58 10.87
CA PHE A 114 -2.38 -15.76 9.74
C PHE A 114 -2.00 -17.01 8.96
N SER A 115 -3.00 -17.72 8.44
CA SER A 115 -2.77 -18.91 7.64
C SER A 115 -1.99 -18.59 6.37
N VAL A 116 -1.37 -19.61 5.76
CA VAL A 116 -0.68 -19.43 4.48
C VAL A 116 -1.69 -19.02 3.41
N GLU A 117 -2.87 -19.66 3.39
CA GLU A 117 -3.96 -19.38 2.46
C GLU A 117 -4.47 -17.94 2.60
N GLU A 118 -4.66 -17.46 3.83
CA GLU A 118 -5.01 -16.07 4.11
C GLU A 118 -3.97 -15.13 3.51
N ARG A 119 -2.68 -15.34 3.82
CA ARG A 119 -1.59 -14.48 3.32
C ARG A 119 -1.47 -14.51 1.80
N MET A 120 -1.64 -15.68 1.19
CA MET A 120 -1.62 -15.83 -0.27
C MET A 120 -2.81 -15.10 -0.91
N SER A 121 -3.98 -15.12 -0.28
CA SER A 121 -5.18 -14.42 -0.78
C SER A 121 -4.99 -12.90 -0.92
N TRP A 122 -4.12 -12.28 -0.12
CA TRP A 122 -3.84 -10.84 -0.18
C TRP A 122 -3.15 -10.38 -1.48
N SER A 123 -2.63 -11.33 -2.25
CA SER A 123 -2.03 -11.11 -3.57
C SER A 123 -2.98 -11.44 -4.72
N ALA A 124 -4.17 -11.99 -4.47
CA ALA A 124 -5.04 -12.53 -5.51
C ALA A 124 -5.46 -11.52 -6.58
N ASN A 125 -5.70 -10.26 -6.18
CA ASN A 125 -6.08 -9.18 -7.10
C ASN A 125 -4.87 -8.35 -7.58
N ARG A 126 -3.64 -8.82 -7.34
CA ARG A 126 -2.42 -8.11 -7.68
C ARG A 126 -1.73 -8.76 -8.87
N THR A 127 -1.34 -7.94 -9.84
CA THR A 127 -0.59 -8.37 -11.00
C THR A 127 0.87 -7.96 -10.86
N THR A 128 1.78 -8.87 -11.18
CA THR A 128 3.22 -8.60 -11.32
C THR A 128 3.56 -8.71 -12.80
N THR A 129 3.76 -7.57 -13.47
CA THR A 129 4.13 -7.55 -14.90
C THR A 129 5.64 -7.45 -15.12
N LEU A 130 6.39 -6.92 -14.15
CA LEU A 130 7.84 -6.68 -14.20
C LEU A 130 8.52 -6.85 -12.82
N LYS A 131 9.85 -6.96 -12.80
CA LYS A 131 10.71 -7.31 -11.64
C LYS A 131 10.91 -6.11 -10.68
N GLU A 132 9.80 -5.49 -10.25
CA GLU A 132 9.60 -4.05 -9.98
C GLU A 132 9.24 -3.38 -11.31
N ASP A 133 8.08 -2.73 -11.43
CA ASP A 133 7.58 -2.15 -12.70
C ASP A 133 8.63 -1.35 -13.50
#